data_AF-A0A377GA12-F1
#
_entry.id   AF-A0A377GA12-F1
#
_cell.length_a   1.000
_cell.length_b   1.000
_cell.length_c   1.000
_cell.angle_alpha   90.00
_cell.angle_beta   90.00
_cell.angle_gamma   90.00
#
_symmetry.space_group_name_H-M   'P 1'
#
loop_
_entity.id
_entity.type
_entity.pdbx_description
1 polymer ?
#
loop_
_entity_poly.entity_id
_entity_poly.type
_entity_poly.pdbx_seq_one_letter_code
_entity_poly.pdbx_strand_id
1 'polypeptide(L)'
;MKIFQGLFLFSMFICQNIYALTSLSEPSGPSQCGEAYENAGEIKTINNVFSTLSSACHDAGGMRLTHQILLSENNNQPTGVLFTCTGTDPDFVVLSCVFTASSAGLYN
;
A
#
# COMPACT_ATOMS: atom_id res chain seq x y z
N MET A 1 33.41 6.34 -33.10
CA MET A 1 33.20 6.31 -31.64
C MET A 1 31.89 7.02 -31.29
N LYS A 2 30.77 6.30 -31.15
CA LYS A 2 29.49 6.80 -30.58
C LYS A 2 28.65 5.60 -30.09
N ILE A 3 28.90 5.10 -28.89
CA ILE A 3 28.11 4.00 -28.28
C ILE A 3 27.90 4.21 -26.76
N PHE A 4 27.70 5.45 -26.31
CA PHE A 4 27.63 5.76 -24.87
C PHE A 4 26.40 6.57 -24.43
N GLN A 5 25.29 6.52 -25.18
CA GLN A 5 24.05 7.21 -24.79
C GLN A 5 22.90 6.30 -24.37
N GLY A 6 23.03 4.97 -24.50
CA GLY A 6 21.96 4.03 -24.14
C GLY A 6 21.95 3.58 -22.67
N LEU A 7 23.05 3.73 -21.95
CA LEU A 7 23.19 3.14 -20.61
C LEU A 7 22.54 3.95 -19.47
N PHE A 8 22.26 5.24 -19.69
CA PHE A 8 21.76 6.12 -18.64
C PHE A 8 20.25 5.95 -18.36
N LEU A 9 19.48 5.43 -19.33
CA LEU A 9 18.04 5.24 -19.18
C LEU A 9 17.66 3.95 -18.43
N PHE A 10 18.55 2.96 -18.35
CA PHE A 10 18.31 1.73 -17.60
C PHE A 10 18.40 1.94 -16.07
N SER A 11 19.14 2.96 -15.62
CA SER A 11 19.34 3.21 -14.18
C SER A 11 18.09 3.76 -13.47
N MET A 12 17.17 4.43 -14.18
CA MET A 12 15.97 5.01 -13.55
C MET A 12 14.83 4.00 -13.31
N PHE A 13 14.87 2.82 -13.93
CA PHE A 13 13.80 1.82 -13.77
C PHE A 13 13.92 0.97 -12.49
N ILE A 14 15.08 0.97 -11.83
CA ILE A 14 15.35 0.03 -10.73
C ILE A 14 14.76 0.54 -9.39
N CYS A 15 14.59 1.85 -9.20
CA CYS A 15 14.07 2.40 -7.94
C CYS A 15 12.55 2.26 -7.73
N GLN A 16 11.78 1.92 -8.76
CA GLN A 16 10.31 1.81 -8.65
C GLN A 16 9.86 0.49 -7.99
N ASN A 17 10.74 -0.52 -7.92
CA ASN A 17 10.38 -1.88 -7.49
C ASN A 17 10.60 -2.17 -6.00
N ILE A 18 11.24 -1.27 -5.24
CA ILE A 18 11.57 -1.51 -3.83
C ILE A 18 10.31 -1.52 -2.95
N TYR A 19 9.27 -0.79 -3.35
CA TYR A 19 8.05 -0.61 -2.56
C TYR A 19 7.00 -1.71 -2.75
N ALA A 20 7.22 -2.62 -3.70
CA ALA A 20 6.38 -3.80 -3.88
C ALA A 20 6.62 -4.89 -2.81
N LEU A 21 7.70 -4.76 -2.02
CA LEU A 21 8.14 -5.79 -1.07
C LEU A 21 7.98 -5.42 0.42
N THR A 22 7.56 -4.20 0.76
CA THR A 22 7.38 -3.86 2.18
C THR A 22 6.16 -4.58 2.74
N SER A 23 6.38 -5.53 3.65
CA SER A 23 5.31 -6.18 4.40
C SER A 23 4.66 -5.18 5.36
N LEU A 24 3.34 -5.19 5.40
CA LEU A 24 2.52 -4.45 6.32
C LEU A 24 2.33 -5.27 7.60
N SER A 25 2.30 -4.59 8.74
CA SER A 25 1.88 -5.19 10.01
C SER A 25 0.36 -5.13 10.14
N GLU A 26 -0.17 -5.80 11.17
CA GLU A 26 -1.60 -5.80 11.49
C GLU A 26 -2.18 -4.38 11.53
N PRO A 27 -3.36 -4.15 10.92
CA PRO A 27 -3.97 -2.83 10.86
C PRO A 27 -4.55 -2.39 12.19
N SER A 28 -4.59 -1.08 12.37
CA SER A 28 -5.48 -0.45 13.35
C SER A 28 -6.76 0.00 12.65
N GLY A 29 -7.93 -0.31 13.21
CA GLY A 29 -9.21 0.16 12.66
C GLY A 29 -10.39 -0.81 12.82
N PRO A 30 -11.42 -0.66 11.95
CA PRO A 30 -12.58 -1.55 11.91
C PRO A 30 -12.22 -3.02 11.66
N SER A 31 -13.08 -3.95 12.08
CA SER A 31 -12.83 -5.40 11.99
C SER A 31 -12.58 -5.87 10.55
N GLN A 32 -13.18 -5.19 9.56
CA GLN A 32 -12.99 -5.47 8.14
C GLN A 32 -11.53 -5.30 7.69
N CYS A 33 -10.78 -4.40 8.33
CA CYS A 33 -9.36 -4.19 8.03
C CYS A 33 -8.53 -5.40 8.46
N GLY A 34 -8.77 -5.91 9.67
CA GLY A 34 -8.10 -7.09 10.20
C GLY A 34 -8.45 -8.35 9.40
N GLU A 35 -9.71 -8.53 9.05
CA GLU A 35 -10.14 -9.66 8.21
C GLU A 35 -9.51 -9.59 6.81
N ALA A 36 -9.51 -8.42 6.17
CA ALA A 36 -8.85 -8.25 4.88
C ALA A 36 -7.32 -8.48 4.97
N TYR A 37 -6.69 -8.07 6.07
CA TYR A 37 -5.28 -8.33 6.34
C TYR A 37 -4.99 -9.82 6.46
N GLU A 38 -5.73 -10.55 7.29
CA GLU A 38 -5.57 -12.00 7.48
C GLU A 38 -5.76 -12.75 6.16
N ASN A 39 -6.71 -12.31 5.34
CA ASN A 39 -7.00 -12.92 4.04
C ASN A 39 -6.02 -12.53 2.91
N ALA A 40 -5.12 -11.56 3.12
CA ALA A 40 -4.19 -11.04 2.09
C ALA A 40 -3.04 -12.01 1.72
N GLY A 41 -3.17 -13.31 1.98
CA GLY A 41 -2.13 -14.32 1.75
C GLY A 41 -0.97 -14.25 2.75
N GLU A 42 0.05 -15.10 2.57
CA GLU A 42 1.18 -15.20 3.50
C GLU A 42 2.05 -13.93 3.54
N ILE A 43 2.25 -13.29 2.38
CA ILE A 43 3.02 -12.04 2.29
C ILE A 43 2.07 -10.86 2.29
N LYS A 44 2.06 -10.10 3.39
CA LYS A 44 1.18 -8.95 3.61
C LYS A 44 1.65 -7.68 2.89
N THR A 45 1.79 -7.72 1.56
CA THR A 45 2.19 -6.54 0.78
C THR A 45 1.02 -5.56 0.60
N ILE A 46 1.33 -4.32 0.22
CA ILE A 46 0.34 -3.29 -0.13
C ILE A 46 -0.64 -3.84 -1.19
N ASN A 47 -0.13 -4.49 -2.24
CA ASN A 47 -0.97 -4.99 -3.34
C ASN A 47 -1.91 -6.10 -2.88
N ASN A 48 -1.42 -7.01 -2.05
CA ASN A 48 -2.23 -8.12 -1.57
C ASN A 48 -3.33 -7.63 -0.62
N VAL A 49 -2.98 -6.73 0.30
CA VAL A 49 -3.93 -6.08 1.22
C VAL A 49 -4.91 -5.20 0.45
N PHE A 50 -4.46 -4.50 -0.60
CA PHE A 50 -5.35 -3.72 -1.47
C PHE A 50 -6.39 -4.62 -2.14
N SER A 51 -5.98 -5.78 -2.65
CA SER A 51 -6.89 -6.71 -3.32
C SER A 51 -7.99 -7.21 -2.40
N THR A 52 -7.66 -7.58 -1.16
CA THR A 52 -8.66 -8.07 -0.19
C THR A 52 -9.54 -6.95 0.35
N LEU A 53 -8.95 -5.79 0.66
CA LEU A 53 -9.71 -4.59 1.05
C LEU A 53 -10.62 -4.10 -0.09
N SER A 54 -10.26 -4.30 -1.35
CA SER A 54 -11.10 -3.88 -2.47
C SER A 54 -12.40 -4.67 -2.49
N SER A 55 -12.36 -5.96 -2.14
CA SER A 55 -13.58 -6.77 -1.98
C SER A 55 -14.40 -6.27 -0.80
N ALA A 56 -13.79 -6.10 0.37
CA ALA A 56 -14.48 -5.61 1.57
C ALA A 56 -15.10 -4.21 1.36
N CYS A 57 -14.40 -3.35 0.62
CA CYS A 57 -14.87 -2.03 0.22
C CYS A 57 -16.13 -2.14 -0.64
N HIS A 58 -16.13 -3.00 -1.65
CA HIS A 58 -17.27 -3.23 -2.52
C HIS A 58 -18.46 -3.84 -1.76
N ASP A 59 -18.22 -4.82 -0.89
CA ASP A 59 -19.25 -5.48 -0.10
C ASP A 59 -19.91 -4.53 0.92
N ALA A 60 -19.16 -3.53 1.39
CA ALA A 60 -19.67 -2.44 2.23
C ALA A 60 -20.41 -1.33 1.44
N GLY A 61 -20.55 -1.48 0.11
CA GLY A 61 -21.21 -0.50 -0.77
C GLY A 61 -20.30 0.64 -1.24
N GLY A 62 -19.00 0.53 -1.02
CA GLY A 62 -18.00 1.42 -1.60
C GLY A 62 -17.75 1.14 -3.07
N MET A 63 -17.27 2.16 -3.79
CA MET A 63 -16.99 2.05 -5.23
C MET A 63 -15.52 2.28 -5.57
N ARG A 64 -14.76 2.93 -4.69
CA ARG A 64 -13.34 3.21 -4.94
C ARG A 64 -12.51 2.97 -3.70
N LEU A 65 -11.51 2.11 -3.83
CA LEU A 65 -10.43 1.97 -2.87
C LEU A 65 -9.21 2.75 -3.35
N THR A 66 -8.62 3.54 -2.46
CA THR A 66 -7.36 4.25 -2.68
C THR A 66 -6.39 3.95 -1.56
N HIS A 67 -5.11 4.15 -1.80
CA HIS A 67 -4.08 4.03 -0.77
C HIS A 67 -3.17 5.25 -0.79
N GLN A 68 -2.66 5.62 0.38
CA GLN A 68 -1.70 6.69 0.57
C GLN A 68 -0.58 6.18 1.48
N ILE A 69 0.66 6.32 1.03
CA ILE A 69 1.83 6.00 1.86
C ILE A 69 2.00 7.10 2.91
N LEU A 70 2.06 6.70 4.17
CA LEU A 70 2.33 7.58 5.31
C LEU A 70 3.85 7.70 5.48
N LEU A 71 4.34 8.93 5.58
CA LEU A 71 5.74 9.23 5.79
C LEU A 71 5.95 9.81 7.19
N SER A 72 7.06 9.47 7.83
CA SER A 72 7.49 10.12 9.08
C SER A 72 7.85 11.58 8.82
N GLU A 73 7.39 12.48 9.68
CA GLU A 73 7.71 13.92 9.61
C GLU A 73 9.21 14.21 9.76
N ASN A 74 9.96 13.34 10.45
CA ASN A 74 11.34 13.60 10.81
C ASN A 74 12.35 13.26 9.71
N ASN A 75 12.05 12.28 8.86
CA ASN A 75 13.02 11.72 7.90
C ASN A 75 12.40 11.28 6.57
N ASN A 76 11.13 11.57 6.33
CA ASN A 76 10.37 11.16 5.14
C ASN A 76 10.39 9.65 4.88
N GLN A 77 10.70 8.82 5.87
CA GLN A 77 10.67 7.37 5.71
C GLN A 77 9.22 6.88 5.75
N PRO A 78 8.86 5.90 4.91
CA PRO A 78 7.53 5.31 4.94
C PRO A 78 7.30 4.60 6.27
N THR A 79 6.27 5.03 7.00
CA THR A 79 5.86 4.47 8.29
C THR A 79 4.64 3.56 8.17
N GLY A 80 3.91 3.65 7.07
CA GLY A 80 2.69 2.88 6.88
C GLY A 80 1.94 3.24 5.61
N VAL A 81 0.72 2.70 5.50
CA VAL A 81 -0.20 2.95 4.40
C VAL A 81 -1.61 3.13 4.95
N LEU A 82 -2.27 4.19 4.51
CA LEU A 82 -3.69 4.44 4.72
C LEU A 82 -4.46 3.96 3.50
N PHE A 83 -5.40 3.04 3.68
CA PHE A 83 -6.36 2.66 2.66
C PHE A 83 -7.70 3.32 2.94
N THR A 84 -8.28 3.96 1.94
CA THR A 84 -9.57 4.65 2.05
C THR A 84 -10.51 4.15 0.98
N CYS A 85 -11.62 3.57 1.43
CA CYS A 85 -12.75 3.15 0.63
C CYS A 85 -13.82 4.24 0.64
N THR A 86 -14.21 4.73 -0.53
CA THR A 86 -15.22 5.77 -0.70
C THR A 86 -16.39 5.29 -1.54
N GLY A 87 -17.56 5.88 -1.33
CA GLY A 87 -18.75 5.66 -2.16
C GLY A 87 -18.72 6.48 -3.46
N THR A 88 -19.92 6.78 -3.99
CA THR A 88 -20.11 7.66 -5.17
C THR A 88 -19.65 9.07 -4.90
N ASP A 89 -19.86 9.53 -3.67
CA ASP A 89 -19.28 10.76 -3.18
C ASP A 89 -17.88 10.46 -2.62
N PRO A 90 -16.80 11.04 -3.17
CA PRO A 90 -15.44 10.84 -2.65
C PRO A 90 -15.25 11.39 -1.23
N ASP A 91 -16.11 12.29 -0.76
CA ASP A 91 -16.08 12.80 0.61
C ASP A 91 -16.77 11.86 1.60
N PHE A 92 -17.53 10.87 1.09
CA PHE A 92 -18.14 9.82 1.91
C PHE A 92 -17.21 8.61 2.04
N VAL A 93 -16.57 8.50 3.20
CA VAL A 93 -15.70 7.38 3.56
C VAL A 93 -16.54 6.23 4.12
N VAL A 94 -16.53 5.11 3.41
CA VAL A 94 -17.20 3.86 3.80
C VAL A 94 -16.35 3.08 4.79
N LEU A 95 -15.05 2.99 4.52
CA LEU A 95 -14.09 2.26 5.33
C LEU A 95 -12.71 2.92 5.21
N SER A 96 -11.99 2.97 6.33
CA SER A 96 -10.62 3.46 6.38
C SER A 96 -9.76 2.56 7.25
N CYS A 97 -8.58 2.20 6.76
CA CYS A 97 -7.68 1.26 7.41
C CYS A 97 -6.25 1.81 7.39
N VAL A 98 -5.60 1.85 8.55
CA VAL A 98 -4.18 2.24 8.66
C VAL A 98 -3.34 1.01 8.96
N PHE A 99 -2.35 0.76 8.13
CA PHE A 99 -1.35 -0.30 8.29
C PHE A 99 0.00 0.33 8.56
N THR A 100 0.76 -0.23 9.50
CA THR A 100 2.15 0.19 9.71
C THR A 100 3.06 -0.61 8.80
N ALA A 101 4.13 0.02 8.31
CA ALA A 101 5.18 -0.70 7.60
C ALA A 101 5.92 -1.56 8.63
N SER A 102 5.98 -2.87 8.39
CA SER A 102 6.83 -3.73 9.22
C SER A 102 8.29 -3.47 8.88
N SER A 103 9.14 -3.36 9.89
CA SER A 103 10.59 -3.16 9.75
C SER A 103 11.30 -4.30 9.03
N ALA A 104 10.61 -5.41 8.75
CA ALA A 104 11.14 -6.57 8.05
C ALA A 104 11.54 -6.29 6.58
N GLY A 105 11.00 -5.22 5.96
CA GLY A 105 11.36 -4.81 4.60
C GLY A 105 12.52 -3.81 4.48
N LEU A 106 13.11 -3.37 5.60
CA LEU A 106 14.15 -2.32 5.63
C LEU A 106 15.59 -2.86 5.71
N TYR A 107 15.77 -4.19 5.73
CA TYR A 107 17.06 -4.86 5.82
C TYR A 107 17.25 -5.94 4.73
N ASN A 108 17.03 -5.60 3.46
CA ASN A 108 17.61 -6.35 2.34
C ASN A 108 18.14 -5.39 1.28
#